data_AF-A0A7S0MXZ0-F1
#
_entry.id   AF-A0A7S0MXZ0-F1
#
_cell.length_a   1.000
_cell.length_b   1.000
_cell.length_c   1.000
_cell.angle_alpha   90.00
_cell.angle_beta   90.00
_cell.angle_gamma   90.00
#
_symmetry.space_group_name_H-M   'P 1'
#
loop_
_entity.id
_entity.type
_entity.pdbx_description
1 polymer ?
#
loop_
_entity_poly.entity_id
_entity_poly.type
_entity_poly.pdbx_seq_one_letter_code
_entity_poly.pdbx_strand_id
1 'polypeptide(L)'
;AIDGVAPRAKMNQQRSRRFRSAKEASEACEAARRRGEPVPDEGSRFDSNCITPGTEFMASLSVHLEFMIRKKQTDDPLWQKPRIILSGHEVPGEGEHKIMEHIRWARLQEDYKPN
;
A
#
# COMPACT_ATOMS: atom_id res chain seq x y z
N ALA A 1 5.30 -3.84 -5.39
CA ALA A 1 5.84 -2.57 -4.87
C ALA A 1 4.79 -1.93 -3.99
N ILE A 2 5.20 -1.44 -2.82
CA ILE A 2 4.33 -0.73 -1.87
C ILE A 2 4.58 0.77 -2.02
N ASP A 3 3.55 1.60 -1.85
CA ASP A 3 3.70 3.05 -1.82
C ASP A 3 4.65 3.45 -0.67
N GLY A 4 5.69 4.20 -1.01
CA GLY A 4 6.53 4.92 -0.06
C GLY A 4 6.16 6.40 0.01
N VAL A 5 7.08 7.23 0.52
CA VAL A 5 6.85 8.68 0.60
C VAL A 5 6.65 9.26 -0.81
N ALA A 6 5.48 9.83 -1.06
CA ALA A 6 5.08 10.33 -2.37
C ALA A 6 5.44 11.82 -2.57
N PRO A 7 5.49 12.33 -3.81
CA PRO A 7 5.69 13.74 -4.10
C PRO A 7 4.59 14.63 -3.49
N ARG A 8 4.92 15.89 -3.21
CA ARG A 8 3.99 16.85 -2.59
C ARG A 8 2.65 16.99 -3.32
N ALA A 9 2.67 16.97 -4.65
CA ALA A 9 1.45 17.02 -5.46
C ALA A 9 0.49 15.87 -5.11
N LYS A 10 1.02 14.64 -5.01
CA LYS A 10 0.24 13.46 -4.60
C LYS A 10 -0.18 13.53 -3.14
N MET A 11 0.70 13.98 -2.25
CA MET A 11 0.36 14.15 -0.83
C MET A 11 -0.85 15.06 -0.64
N ASN A 12 -0.94 16.16 -1.38
CA ASN A 12 -2.10 17.06 -1.33
C ASN A 12 -3.39 16.36 -1.79
N GLN A 13 -3.31 15.57 -2.86
CA GLN A 13 -4.44 14.78 -3.35
C GLN A 13 -4.89 13.73 -2.32
N GLN A 14 -3.95 12.97 -1.76
CA GLN A 14 -4.22 11.97 -0.72
C GLN A 14 -4.81 12.61 0.54
N ARG A 15 -4.27 13.76 0.97
CA ARG A 15 -4.81 14.54 2.09
C ARG A 15 -6.27 14.93 1.82
N SER A 16 -6.57 15.56 0.69
CA SER A 16 -7.93 15.98 0.35
C SER A 16 -8.92 14.80 0.36
N ARG A 17 -8.52 13.66 -0.23
CA ARG A 17 -9.35 12.44 -0.23
C ARG A 17 -9.62 11.93 1.18
N ARG A 18 -8.58 11.81 2.03
CA ARG A 18 -8.72 11.28 3.40
C ARG A 18 -9.59 12.16 4.27
N PHE A 19 -9.41 13.48 4.19
CA PHE A 19 -10.26 14.43 4.90
C PHE A 19 -11.73 14.31 4.48
N ARG A 20 -11.99 14.14 3.18
CA ARG A 20 -13.35 13.94 2.68
C ARG A 20 -13.95 12.64 3.20
N SER A 21 -13.23 11.52 3.08
CA SER A 21 -13.73 10.21 3.54
C SER A 21 -13.96 10.16 5.05
N ALA A 22 -13.10 10.80 5.85
CA ALA A 22 -13.30 10.92 7.29
C ALA A 22 -14.57 11.73 7.63
N LYS A 23 -14.80 12.84 6.91
CA LYS A 23 -16.02 13.64 7.05
C LYS A 23 -17.27 12.85 6.66
N GLU A 24 -17.27 12.21 5.49
CA GLU A 24 -18.39 11.38 5.01
C GLU A 24 -18.69 10.24 5.99
N ALA A 25 -17.66 9.60 6.56
CA ALA A 25 -17.83 8.56 7.57
C ALA A 25 -18.47 9.10 8.85
N SER A 26 -18.08 10.29 9.31
CA SER A 26 -18.68 10.95 10.48
C SER A 26 -20.15 11.29 10.23
N GLU A 27 -20.46 11.93 9.09
CA GLU A 27 -21.82 12.30 8.70
C GLU A 27 -22.72 11.07 8.55
N ALA A 28 -22.20 9.98 7.99
CA ALA A 28 -22.93 8.71 7.88
C ALA A 28 -23.24 8.11 9.27
N CYS A 29 -22.29 8.17 10.21
CA CYS A 29 -22.51 7.69 11.57
C CYS A 29 -23.55 8.55 12.31
N GLU A 30 -23.49 9.87 12.18
CA GLU A 30 -24.49 10.78 12.76
C GLU A 30 -25.89 10.54 12.18
N ALA A 31 -25.99 10.33 10.86
CA ALA A 31 -27.25 10.05 10.20
C ALA A 31 -27.85 8.70 10.67
N ALA A 32 -27.02 7.67 10.85
CA ALA A 32 -27.44 6.39 11.41
C ALA A 32 -27.95 6.53 12.86
N ARG A 33 -27.25 7.31 13.71
CA ARG A 33 -27.72 7.62 15.08
C ARG A 33 -29.09 8.29 15.07
N ARG A 34 -29.32 9.26 14.19
CA ARG A 34 -30.61 9.96 14.06
C ARG A 34 -31.74 9.05 13.62
N ARG A 35 -31.46 8.03 12.80
CA ARG A 35 -32.44 7.03 12.35
C ARG A 35 -32.66 5.88 13.36
N GLY A 36 -31.93 5.86 14.47
CA GLY A 36 -31.96 4.75 15.44
C GLY A 36 -31.33 3.46 14.91
N GLU A 37 -30.51 3.55 13.86
CA GLU A 37 -29.78 2.41 13.31
C GLU A 37 -28.56 2.08 14.18
N PRO A 38 -28.17 0.80 14.28
CA PRO A 38 -26.97 0.40 14.99
C PRO A 38 -25.75 1.06 14.33
N VAL A 39 -24.97 1.76 15.13
CA VAL A 39 -23.70 2.37 14.70
C VAL A 39 -22.57 1.43 15.10
N PRO A 40 -21.61 1.15 14.20
CA PRO A 40 -20.47 0.32 14.54
C PRO A 40 -19.70 0.90 15.73
N ASP A 41 -19.28 0.02 16.63
CA ASP A 41 -18.53 0.40 17.82
C ASP A 41 -17.24 1.13 17.45
N GLU A 42 -16.81 2.06 18.30
CA GLU A 42 -15.53 2.75 18.14
C GLU A 42 -14.39 1.72 18.09
N GLY A 43 -13.59 1.77 17.03
CA GLY A 43 -12.49 0.81 16.80
C GLY A 43 -12.87 -0.48 16.07
N SER A 44 -14.15 -0.76 15.82
CA SER A 44 -14.58 -1.92 15.01
C SER A 44 -14.25 -1.78 13.52
N ARG A 45 -14.02 -0.55 13.05
CA ARG A 45 -13.68 -0.25 11.66
C ARG A 45 -12.17 -0.22 11.47
N PHE A 46 -11.70 -0.87 10.41
CA PHE A 46 -10.31 -0.74 9.98
C PHE A 46 -10.02 0.71 9.56
N ASP A 47 -9.08 1.36 10.25
CA ASP A 47 -8.64 2.70 9.87
C ASP A 47 -7.71 2.64 8.65
N SER A 48 -8.28 2.86 7.47
CA SER A 48 -7.51 2.89 6.22
C SER A 48 -6.40 3.95 6.17
N ASN A 49 -6.40 4.96 7.06
CA ASN A 49 -5.28 5.90 7.15
C ASN A 49 -4.00 5.24 7.65
N CYS A 50 -4.08 4.07 8.30
CA CYS A 50 -2.91 3.30 8.68
C CYS A 50 -2.13 2.75 7.47
N ILE A 51 -2.74 2.71 6.28
CA ILE A 51 -2.08 2.40 5.01
C ILE A 51 -1.35 3.66 4.52
N THR A 52 -0.29 4.02 5.24
CA THR A 52 0.59 5.16 4.94
C THR A 52 2.00 4.82 5.38
N PRO A 53 3.04 5.15 4.59
CA PRO A 53 4.42 5.00 5.03
C PRO A 53 4.66 5.65 6.40
N GLY A 54 5.40 4.96 7.26
CA GLY A 54 5.73 5.44 8.61
C GLY A 54 4.80 4.96 9.73
N THR A 55 3.76 4.20 9.42
CA THR A 55 2.91 3.57 10.45
C THR A 55 3.43 2.20 10.85
N GLU A 56 3.11 1.77 12.08
CA GLU A 56 3.43 0.41 12.57
C GLU A 56 2.77 -0.68 11.71
N PHE A 57 1.58 -0.39 11.16
CA PHE A 57 0.90 -1.28 10.23
C PHE A 57 1.76 -1.56 8.99
N MET A 58 2.33 -0.54 8.37
CA MET A 58 3.16 -0.71 7.17
C MET A 58 4.50 -1.39 7.48
N ALA A 59 5.08 -1.15 8.65
CA ALA A 59 6.25 -1.87 9.13
C ALA A 59 5.94 -3.37 9.30
N SER A 60 4.85 -3.70 9.99
CA SER A 60 4.39 -5.08 10.21
C SER A 60 4.05 -5.78 8.89
N LEU A 61 3.38 -5.08 7.98
CA LEU A 61 3.06 -5.59 6.64
C LEU A 61 4.31 -5.92 5.84
N SER A 62 5.35 -5.07 5.90
CA SER A 62 6.60 -5.29 5.16
C SER A 62 7.31 -6.54 5.65
N VAL A 63 7.44 -6.70 6.98
CA VAL A 63 8.01 -7.91 7.60
C VAL A 63 7.23 -9.16 7.19
N HIS A 64 5.89 -9.08 7.21
CA HIS A 64 5.05 -10.21 6.83
C HIS A 64 5.20 -10.59 5.36
N LEU A 65 5.31 -9.63 4.45
CA LEU A 65 5.52 -9.88 3.02
C LEU A 65 6.89 -10.49 2.74
N GLU A 66 7.94 -10.04 3.42
CA GLU A 66 9.27 -10.66 3.33
C GLU A 66 9.22 -12.13 3.77
N PHE A 67 8.59 -12.41 4.91
CA PHE A 67 8.41 -13.77 5.39
C PHE A 67 7.60 -14.62 4.39
N MET A 68 6.50 -14.09 3.87
CA MET A 68 5.66 -14.76 2.89
C MET A 68 6.45 -15.13 1.63
N ILE A 69 7.25 -14.21 1.10
CA ILE A 69 8.09 -14.45 -0.09
C ILE A 69 9.10 -15.55 0.20
N ARG A 70 9.83 -15.47 1.32
CA ARG A 70 10.81 -16.51 1.70
C ARG A 70 10.16 -17.87 1.85
N LYS A 71 9.04 -17.94 2.56
CA LYS A 71 8.26 -19.17 2.74
C LYS A 71 7.82 -19.75 1.40
N LYS A 72 7.31 -18.90 0.49
CA LYS A 72 6.91 -19.33 -0.85
C LYS A 72 8.09 -19.85 -1.67
N GLN A 73 9.25 -19.20 -1.61
CA GLN A 73 10.45 -19.70 -2.29
C GLN A 73 10.93 -21.06 -1.73
N THR A 74 10.72 -21.33 -0.44
CA THR A 74 11.04 -22.64 0.15
C THR A 74 10.02 -23.71 -0.24
N ASP A 75 8.73 -23.42 -0.07
CA ASP A 75 7.66 -24.42 -0.10
C ASP A 75 7.11 -24.67 -1.52
N ASP A 76 7.18 -23.68 -2.41
CA ASP A 76 6.52 -23.70 -3.72
C ASP A 76 7.56 -23.72 -4.87
N PRO A 77 7.69 -24.84 -5.61
CA PRO A 77 8.62 -24.94 -6.74
C PRO A 77 8.44 -23.86 -7.81
N LEU A 78 7.23 -23.30 -7.97
CA LEU A 78 6.97 -22.23 -8.94
C LEU A 78 7.64 -20.90 -8.54
N TRP A 79 7.95 -20.73 -7.26
CA TRP A 79 8.56 -19.51 -6.71
C TRP A 79 10.09 -19.59 -6.63
N GLN A 80 10.70 -20.76 -6.88
CA GLN A 80 12.14 -20.95 -6.80
C GLN A 80 12.92 -20.38 -7.98
N LYS A 81 12.35 -20.42 -9.18
CA LYS A 81 12.99 -19.93 -10.42
C LYS A 81 12.90 -18.41 -10.63
N PRO A 82 11.74 -17.73 -10.39
CA PRO A 82 11.64 -16.31 -10.69
C PRO A 82 12.48 -15.46 -9.73
N ARG A 83 13.05 -14.36 -10.24
CA ARG A 83 13.64 -13.31 -9.41
C ARG A 83 12.52 -12.46 -8.81
N ILE A 84 12.37 -12.51 -7.49
CA ILE A 84 11.36 -11.75 -6.76
C ILE A 84 12.01 -10.51 -6.15
N ILE A 85 11.44 -9.34 -6.41
CA ILE A 85 11.89 -8.06 -5.86
C ILE A 85 10.74 -7.44 -5.05
N LEU A 86 10.98 -7.23 -3.76
CA LEU A 86 10.09 -6.45 -2.90
C LEU A 86 10.64 -5.04 -2.78
N SER A 87 9.80 -4.05 -3.05
CA SER A 87 10.08 -2.64 -2.74
C SER A 87 9.02 -2.19 -1.74
N GLY A 88 9.43 -2.03 -0.48
CA GLY A 88 8.55 -1.72 0.63
C GLY A 88 8.27 -0.22 0.76
N HIS A 89 7.65 0.13 1.88
CA HIS A 89 7.21 1.50 2.21
C HIS A 89 8.39 2.43 2.58
N GLU A 90 9.52 1.85 2.97
CA GLU A 90 10.78 2.52 3.29
C GLU A 90 11.48 3.12 2.06
N VAL A 91 11.24 2.57 0.87
CA VAL A 91 11.75 3.14 -0.37
C VAL A 91 10.85 4.31 -0.79
N PRO A 92 11.35 5.53 -1.01
CA PRO A 92 10.53 6.65 -1.46
C PRO A 92 9.88 6.38 -2.82
N GLY A 93 8.75 7.04 -3.08
CA GLY A 93 8.03 6.97 -4.36
C GLY A 93 6.74 6.16 -4.32
N GLU A 94 5.83 6.51 -5.22
CA GLU A 94 4.57 5.81 -5.44
C GLU A 94 4.85 4.45 -6.10
N GLY A 95 4.09 3.42 -5.74
CA GLY A 95 4.27 2.06 -6.24
C GLY A 95 4.22 1.97 -7.76
N GLU A 96 3.31 2.72 -8.39
CA GLU A 96 3.22 2.84 -9.85
C GLU A 96 4.50 3.42 -10.46
N HIS A 97 5.06 4.47 -9.87
CA HIS A 97 6.28 5.11 -10.37
C HIS A 97 7.52 4.26 -10.13
N LYS A 98 7.59 3.53 -9.00
CA LYS A 98 8.66 2.55 -8.72
C LYS A 98 8.68 1.43 -9.77
N ILE A 99 7.51 0.90 -10.12
CA ILE A 99 7.40 -0.15 -11.16
C ILE A 99 7.82 0.42 -12.52
N MET A 100 7.30 1.59 -12.90
CA MET A 100 7.65 2.24 -14.17
C MET A 100 9.12 2.63 -14.26
N GLU A 101 9.73 3.05 -13.15
CA GLU A 101 11.17 3.28 -13.06
C GLU A 101 11.95 1.99 -13.24
N HIS A 102 11.57 0.90 -12.56
CA HIS A 102 12.22 -0.40 -12.74
C HIS A 102 12.15 -0.90 -14.18
N ILE A 103 10.99 -0.77 -14.84
CA ILE A 103 10.82 -1.13 -16.25
C ILE A 103 11.72 -0.28 -17.15
N ARG A 104 11.78 1.04 -16.92
CA ARG A 104 12.68 1.93 -17.69
C ARG A 104 14.12 1.50 -17.52
N TRP A 105 14.59 1.32 -16.29
CA TRP A 105 15.96 0.86 -16.01
C TRP A 105 16.29 -0.48 -16.66
N ALA A 106 15.36 -1.45 -16.58
CA ALA A 106 15.53 -2.75 -17.22
C ALA A 106 15.69 -2.62 -18.74
N ARG A 107 14.90 -1.76 -19.39
CA ARG A 107 14.97 -1.50 -20.84
C ARG A 107 16.26 -0.83 -21.30
N LEU A 108 16.99 -0.16 -20.40
CA LEU A 108 18.27 0.47 -20.70
C LEU A 108 19.45 -0.51 -20.61
N GLN A 109 19.27 -1.70 -20.03
CA GLN A 109 20.36 -2.67 -19.90
C GLN A 109 20.69 -3.30 -21.26
N GLU A 110 21.98 -3.59 -21.50
CA GLU A 110 22.43 -4.19 -22.76
C GLU A 110 21.87 -5.60 -22.98
N ASP A 111 21.61 -6.34 -21.91
CA ASP A 111 21.06 -7.70 -21.91
C ASP A 111 19.51 -7.73 -21.91
N TYR A 112 18.87 -6.57 -22.04
CA TYR A 112 17.41 -6.49 -22.06
C TYR A 112 16.82 -7.25 -23.24
N LYS A 113 15.98 -8.23 -22.95
CA LYS A 113 15.20 -8.95 -23.95
C LYS A 113 13.90 -8.19 -24.23
N PRO A 114 13.67 -7.70 -25.46
CA PRO A 114 12.48 -6.90 -25.76
C PRO A 114 11.19 -7.71 -25.82
N ASN A 115 11.26 -9.05 -25.90
CA ASN A 115 10.14 -9.98 -26.01
C ASN A 115 10.33 -11.18 -25.08
#